data_AF-A0A1G8UC80-F1
#
_entry.id   AF-A0A1G8UC80-F1
#
_cell.length_a   1.000
_cell.length_b   1.000
_cell.length_c   1.000
_cell.angle_alpha   90.00
_cell.angle_beta   90.00
_cell.angle_gamma   90.00
#
_symmetry.space_group_name_H-M   'P 1'
#
loop_
_entity.id
_entity.type
_entity.pdbx_description
1 polymer ?
#
loop_
_entity_poly.entity_id
_entity_poly.type
_entity_poly.pdbx_seq_one_letter_code
_entity_poly.pdbx_strand_id
1 'polypeptide(L)'
;MLTADQATAVAAYLIAHTPGASGELDHSHISAWQMSCEALEALGYATETARGAHLRPTPVAPSVLPRWDDLACVALSVAVQSGRLKLRHPRSKPTDETGPSTADPETKALLNLMGLASGGTWTDAATVVLWRKAPEEAPPPGEEAFSAQVDRAVTDIPDTIRAQIHTIYAEHTDPFVRDHLVDWVFFEGWRWGDGWVTGESGGRLLGVFHDPLAQRVRASAVDLLIAS
;
A
#
# COMPACT_ATOMS: atom_id res chain seq x y z
N MET A 1 -11.05 8.72 -5.72
CA MET A 1 -11.62 7.40 -6.04
C MET A 1 -10.98 6.89 -7.32
N LEU A 2 -10.78 5.58 -7.44
CA LEU A 2 -10.17 4.94 -8.61
C LEU A 2 -11.20 4.86 -9.76
N THR A 3 -10.80 5.16 -10.99
CA THR A 3 -11.63 4.94 -12.19
C THR A 3 -11.36 3.57 -12.84
N ALA A 4 -12.27 3.09 -13.69
CA ALA A 4 -12.08 1.86 -14.44
C ALA A 4 -10.85 1.91 -15.38
N ASP A 5 -10.59 3.08 -15.98
CA ASP A 5 -9.42 3.29 -16.85
C ASP A 5 -8.12 3.24 -16.04
N GLN A 6 -8.10 3.86 -14.86
CA GLN A 6 -6.97 3.77 -13.92
C GLN A 6 -6.74 2.33 -13.47
N ALA A 7 -7.81 1.61 -13.09
CA ALA A 7 -7.74 0.21 -12.69
C ALA A 7 -7.13 -0.67 -13.80
N THR A 8 -7.59 -0.47 -15.05
CA THR A 8 -7.10 -1.19 -16.24
C THR A 8 -5.63 -0.87 -16.51
N ALA A 9 -5.24 0.40 -16.43
CA ALA A 9 -3.86 0.83 -16.66
C ALA A 9 -2.91 0.30 -15.59
N VAL A 10 -3.32 0.30 -14.32
CA VAL A 10 -2.54 -0.33 -13.24
C VAL A 10 -2.42 -1.82 -13.48
N ALA A 11 -3.49 -2.53 -13.80
CA ALA A 11 -3.44 -3.97 -14.10
C ALA A 11 -2.44 -4.27 -15.23
N ALA A 12 -2.52 -3.53 -16.34
CA ALA A 12 -1.61 -3.70 -17.48
C ALA A 12 -0.15 -3.45 -17.08
N TYR A 13 0.11 -2.41 -16.29
CA TYR A 13 1.46 -2.12 -15.78
C TYR A 13 1.97 -3.25 -14.87
N LEU A 14 1.15 -3.72 -13.93
CA LEU A 14 1.53 -4.80 -13.01
C LEU A 14 1.82 -6.10 -13.77
N ILE A 15 1.01 -6.45 -14.77
CA ILE A 15 1.24 -7.62 -15.64
C ILE A 15 2.58 -7.50 -16.39
N ALA A 16 2.91 -6.31 -16.89
CA ALA A 16 4.13 -6.10 -17.66
C ALA A 16 5.41 -6.14 -16.82
N HIS A 17 5.32 -5.78 -15.53
CA HIS A 17 6.50 -5.53 -14.69
C HIS A 17 6.65 -6.44 -13.48
N THR A 18 5.69 -7.35 -13.24
CA THR A 18 5.84 -8.43 -12.27
C THR A 18 6.57 -9.61 -12.94
N PRO A 19 7.60 -10.19 -12.32
CA PRO A 19 8.29 -11.34 -12.90
C PRO A 19 7.36 -12.53 -13.11
N GLY A 20 7.70 -13.34 -14.11
CA GLY A 20 6.90 -14.51 -14.47
C GLY A 20 7.20 -15.03 -15.87
N ALA A 21 6.51 -16.11 -16.24
CA ALA A 21 6.43 -16.63 -17.59
C ALA A 21 5.05 -16.30 -18.19
N SER A 22 4.86 -16.54 -19.48
CA SER A 22 3.61 -16.19 -20.19
C SER A 22 2.36 -16.79 -19.51
N GLY A 23 1.62 -15.95 -18.80
CA GLY A 23 0.39 -16.31 -18.07
C GLY A 23 0.59 -16.69 -16.60
N GLU A 24 1.83 -16.81 -16.12
CA GLU A 24 2.18 -17.18 -14.74
C GLU A 24 3.13 -16.15 -14.14
N LEU A 25 2.64 -15.40 -13.16
CA LEU A 25 3.45 -14.48 -12.37
C LEU A 25 4.08 -15.24 -11.20
N ASP A 26 5.32 -14.90 -10.83
CA ASP A 26 6.04 -15.45 -9.67
C ASP A 26 6.44 -14.30 -8.75
N HIS A 27 5.92 -14.30 -7.53
CA HIS A 27 6.25 -13.27 -6.55
C HIS A 27 7.53 -13.54 -5.77
N SER A 28 7.98 -14.81 -5.72
CA SER A 28 9.17 -15.26 -4.97
C SER A 28 9.20 -14.81 -3.51
N HIS A 29 8.05 -14.46 -2.93
CA HIS A 29 7.86 -13.88 -1.60
C HIS A 29 8.59 -12.54 -1.41
N ILE A 30 8.77 -11.80 -2.49
CA ILE A 30 9.27 -10.43 -2.44
C ILE A 30 8.08 -9.49 -2.39
N SER A 31 8.05 -8.61 -1.39
CA SER A 31 6.86 -7.88 -0.97
C SER A 31 6.15 -7.14 -2.11
N ALA A 32 6.87 -6.47 -3.01
CA ALA A 32 6.21 -5.75 -4.10
C ALA A 32 5.55 -6.70 -5.12
N TRP A 33 6.12 -7.88 -5.36
CA TRP A 33 5.59 -8.80 -6.38
C TRP A 33 4.40 -9.56 -5.83
N GLN A 34 4.42 -9.85 -4.53
CA GLN A 34 3.29 -10.42 -3.83
C GLN A 34 2.12 -9.43 -3.83
N MET A 35 2.35 -8.18 -3.41
CA MET A 35 1.34 -7.12 -3.50
C MET A 35 0.80 -6.95 -4.92
N SER A 36 1.63 -7.10 -5.95
CA SER A 36 1.21 -7.05 -7.35
C SER A 36 0.26 -8.21 -7.72
N CYS A 37 0.58 -9.44 -7.30
CA CYS A 37 -0.27 -10.60 -7.52
C CYS A 37 -1.64 -10.45 -6.84
N GLU A 38 -1.64 -10.04 -5.56
CA GLU A 38 -2.86 -9.77 -4.78
C GLU A 38 -3.69 -8.64 -5.40
N ALA A 39 -3.04 -7.57 -5.87
CA ALA A 39 -3.70 -6.48 -6.58
C ALA A 39 -4.35 -6.95 -7.90
N LEU A 40 -3.67 -7.78 -8.67
CA LEU A 40 -4.20 -8.32 -9.93
C LEU A 40 -5.38 -9.27 -9.71
N GLU A 41 -5.36 -10.07 -8.64
CA GLU A 41 -6.54 -10.84 -8.24
C GLU A 41 -7.69 -9.93 -7.81
N ALA A 42 -7.41 -8.90 -7.00
CA ALA A 42 -8.42 -7.97 -6.55
C ALA A 42 -9.04 -7.14 -7.69
N LEU A 43 -8.28 -6.87 -8.73
CA LEU A 43 -8.75 -6.26 -9.99
C LEU A 43 -9.45 -7.26 -10.92
N GLY A 44 -9.43 -8.56 -10.60
CA GLY A 44 -10.08 -9.62 -11.37
C GLY A 44 -9.32 -10.05 -12.63
N TYR A 45 -8.03 -9.72 -12.73
CA TYR A 45 -7.14 -10.10 -13.84
C TYR A 45 -6.42 -11.42 -13.59
N ALA A 46 -6.31 -11.86 -12.34
CA ALA A 46 -5.60 -13.06 -11.98
C ALA A 46 -6.34 -13.89 -10.92
N THR A 47 -5.82 -15.07 -10.64
CA THR A 47 -6.15 -15.86 -9.44
C THR A 47 -4.84 -16.11 -8.70
N GLU A 48 -4.82 -15.82 -7.41
CA GLU A 48 -3.63 -16.02 -6.60
C GLU A 48 -3.27 -17.52 -6.50
N THR A 49 -1.98 -17.80 -6.42
CA THR A 49 -1.41 -19.13 -6.22
C THR A 49 -0.39 -19.06 -5.09
N ALA A 50 0.05 -20.20 -4.57
CA ALA A 50 1.00 -20.23 -3.46
C ALA A 50 2.36 -19.54 -3.73
N ARG A 51 2.70 -19.27 -5.00
CA ARG A 51 3.99 -18.68 -5.40
C ARG A 51 3.84 -17.45 -6.30
N GLY A 52 2.63 -16.95 -6.54
CA GLY A 52 2.39 -15.90 -7.52
C GLY A 52 0.93 -15.82 -7.94
N ALA A 53 0.65 -15.54 -9.20
CA ALA A 53 -0.71 -15.54 -9.70
C ALA A 53 -0.81 -16.04 -11.14
N HIS A 54 -1.92 -16.70 -11.46
CA HIS A 54 -2.23 -17.11 -12.83
C HIS A 54 -3.14 -16.08 -13.48
N LEU A 55 -2.73 -15.56 -14.65
CA LEU A 55 -3.53 -14.58 -15.38
C LEU A 55 -4.77 -15.25 -15.97
N ARG A 56 -5.91 -14.56 -15.85
CA ARG A 56 -7.16 -14.99 -16.46
C ARG A 56 -7.14 -14.66 -17.96
N PRO A 57 -7.54 -15.59 -18.84
CA PRO A 57 -7.70 -15.29 -20.27
C PRO A 57 -8.72 -14.16 -20.53
N THR A 58 -9.68 -14.01 -19.63
CA THR A 58 -10.68 -12.94 -19.66
C THR A 58 -10.80 -12.35 -18.25
N PRO A 59 -10.37 -11.09 -18.04
CA PRO A 59 -10.55 -10.41 -16.76
C PRO A 59 -12.03 -10.28 -16.40
N VAL A 60 -12.34 -10.41 -15.11
CA VAL A 60 -13.70 -10.25 -14.57
C VAL A 60 -13.68 -9.06 -13.63
N ALA A 61 -14.24 -7.92 -14.06
CA ALA A 61 -14.25 -6.71 -13.24
C ALA A 61 -14.92 -6.97 -11.88
N PRO A 62 -14.30 -6.54 -10.76
CA PRO A 62 -14.90 -6.70 -9.44
C PRO A 62 -16.09 -5.77 -9.28
N SER A 63 -17.04 -6.14 -8.41
CA SER A 63 -18.15 -5.25 -8.02
C SER A 63 -17.67 -4.00 -7.28
N VAL A 64 -16.53 -4.12 -6.59
CA VAL A 64 -15.88 -3.06 -5.83
C VAL A 64 -14.41 -2.99 -6.23
N LEU A 65 -14.00 -1.86 -6.79
CA LEU A 65 -12.60 -1.65 -7.14
C LEU A 65 -11.73 -1.51 -5.88
N PRO A 66 -10.43 -1.88 -5.96
CA PRO A 66 -9.51 -1.59 -4.89
C PRO A 66 -9.39 -0.09 -4.62
N ARG A 67 -8.98 0.26 -3.40
CA ARG A 67 -8.67 1.64 -3.03
C ARG A 67 -7.58 2.22 -3.93
N TRP A 68 -7.76 3.50 -4.30
CA TRP A 68 -6.84 4.19 -5.21
C TRP A 68 -5.42 4.30 -4.64
N ASP A 69 -5.30 4.69 -3.37
CA ASP A 69 -4.02 4.85 -2.68
C ASP A 69 -3.31 3.51 -2.44
N ASP A 70 -4.06 2.44 -2.21
CA ASP A 70 -3.51 1.08 -2.14
C ASP A 70 -2.90 0.66 -3.48
N LEU A 71 -3.64 0.78 -4.59
CA LEU A 71 -3.09 0.47 -5.90
C LEU A 71 -1.92 1.37 -6.29
N ALA A 72 -1.96 2.65 -5.92
CA ALA A 72 -0.84 3.55 -6.11
C ALA A 72 0.41 3.08 -5.34
N CYS A 73 0.25 2.60 -4.09
CA CYS A 73 1.33 2.02 -3.30
C CYS A 73 1.92 0.77 -3.97
N VAL A 74 1.07 -0.11 -4.50
CA VAL A 74 1.52 -1.32 -5.22
C VAL A 74 2.28 -0.93 -6.49
N ALA A 75 1.72 -0.05 -7.32
CA ALA A 75 2.35 0.40 -8.56
C ALA A 75 3.71 1.07 -8.31
N LEU A 76 3.83 1.93 -7.28
CA LEU A 76 5.12 2.52 -6.89
C LEU A 76 6.12 1.48 -6.41
N SER A 77 5.68 0.50 -5.63
CA SER A 77 6.54 -0.59 -5.17
C SER A 77 7.09 -1.39 -6.35
N VAL A 78 6.25 -1.66 -7.36
CA VAL A 78 6.65 -2.29 -8.62
C VAL A 78 7.63 -1.45 -9.41
N ALA A 79 7.35 -0.16 -9.59
CA ALA A 79 8.22 0.76 -10.31
C ALA A 79 9.63 0.84 -9.68
N VAL A 80 9.71 0.94 -8.34
CA VAL A 80 10.99 1.05 -7.63
C VAL A 80 11.78 -0.24 -7.71
N GLN A 81 11.15 -1.36 -7.37
CA GLN A 81 11.86 -2.63 -7.30
C GLN A 81 12.29 -3.14 -8.69
N SER A 82 11.60 -2.72 -9.76
CA SER A 82 12.02 -2.97 -11.15
C SER A 82 13.04 -1.95 -11.68
N GLY A 83 13.45 -0.96 -10.87
CA GLY A 83 14.43 0.05 -11.24
C GLY A 83 13.91 1.13 -12.20
N ARG A 84 12.59 1.21 -12.39
CA ARG A 84 11.92 2.14 -13.31
C ARG A 84 11.59 3.50 -12.69
N LEU A 85 11.72 3.62 -11.38
CA LEU A 85 11.56 4.85 -10.61
C LEU A 85 12.58 4.86 -9.47
N LYS A 86 13.20 6.00 -9.20
CA LYS A 86 14.06 6.19 -8.02
C LYS A 86 13.33 7.03 -6.99
N LEU A 87 13.09 6.44 -5.82
CA LEU A 87 12.60 7.16 -4.66
C LEU A 87 13.76 7.50 -3.72
N ARG A 88 13.62 8.61 -3.01
CA ARG A 88 14.55 9.05 -1.98
C ARG A 88 14.57 8.05 -0.83
N HIS A 89 15.78 7.73 -0.40
CA HIS A 89 16.06 6.88 0.75
C HIS A 89 16.78 7.71 1.82
N PRO A 90 16.73 7.36 3.12
CA PRO A 90 17.48 8.05 4.18
C PRO A 90 19.00 8.15 3.95
N ARG A 91 19.53 7.41 2.97
CA ARG A 91 20.96 7.40 2.59
C ARG A 91 21.25 8.15 1.29
N SER A 92 20.21 8.67 0.62
CA SER A 92 20.36 9.46 -0.59
C SER A 92 21.03 10.79 -0.29
N LYS A 93 21.90 11.24 -1.19
CA LYS A 93 22.51 12.57 -1.12
C LYS A 93 21.54 13.64 -1.59
N PRO A 94 21.74 14.92 -1.20
CA PRO A 94 20.93 16.03 -1.72
C PRO A 94 20.97 16.15 -3.25
N THR A 95 22.07 15.72 -3.88
CA THR A 95 22.27 15.76 -5.32
C THR A 95 21.69 14.57 -6.08
N ASP A 96 21.19 13.54 -5.39
CA ASP A 96 20.66 12.35 -6.05
C ASP A 96 19.33 12.69 -6.72
N GLU A 97 19.24 12.42 -8.02
CA GLU A 97 18.00 12.50 -8.78
C GLU A 97 17.00 11.45 -8.26
N THR A 98 15.83 11.92 -7.85
CA THR A 98 14.75 11.14 -7.23
C THR A 98 13.39 11.70 -7.67
N GLY A 99 12.32 10.97 -7.41
CA GLY A 99 10.96 11.38 -7.74
C GLY A 99 10.57 11.13 -9.21
N PRO A 100 9.44 11.69 -9.68
CA PRO A 100 8.81 11.28 -10.93
C PRO A 100 9.63 11.63 -12.18
N SER A 101 10.52 12.62 -12.09
CA SER A 101 11.44 12.97 -13.18
C SER A 101 12.37 11.83 -13.57
N THR A 102 12.72 10.96 -12.62
CA THR A 102 13.58 9.78 -12.83
C THR A 102 12.86 8.61 -13.48
N ALA A 103 11.52 8.63 -13.50
CA ALA A 103 10.76 7.51 -14.02
C ALA A 103 10.98 7.30 -15.51
N ASP A 104 10.91 6.05 -15.96
CA ASP A 104 10.87 5.74 -17.39
C ASP A 104 9.55 6.24 -18.04
N PRO A 105 9.43 6.27 -19.38
CA PRO A 105 8.25 6.83 -20.04
C PRO A 105 6.93 6.16 -19.67
N GLU A 106 6.92 4.83 -19.49
CA GLU A 106 5.72 4.06 -19.16
C GLU A 106 5.26 4.34 -17.72
N THR A 107 6.20 4.31 -16.78
CA THR A 107 5.95 4.65 -15.38
C THR A 107 5.51 6.10 -15.25
N LYS A 108 6.14 7.05 -15.99
CA LYS A 108 5.68 8.45 -16.04
C LYS A 108 4.24 8.57 -16.50
N ALA A 109 3.85 7.85 -17.55
CA ALA A 109 2.49 7.86 -18.05
C ALA A 109 1.51 7.34 -16.98
N LEU A 110 1.84 6.25 -16.29
CA LEU A 110 1.02 5.71 -15.20
C LEU A 110 0.90 6.70 -14.03
N LEU A 111 2.02 7.29 -13.57
CA LEU A 111 2.02 8.26 -12.48
C LEU A 111 1.15 9.48 -12.78
N ASN A 112 1.21 9.99 -14.02
CA ASN A 112 0.36 11.09 -14.47
C ASN A 112 -1.12 10.68 -14.53
N LEU A 113 -1.43 9.49 -15.06
CA LEU A 113 -2.80 8.97 -15.14
C LEU A 113 -3.42 8.74 -13.76
N MET A 114 -2.62 8.26 -12.80
CA MET A 114 -3.02 8.08 -11.42
C MET A 114 -3.12 9.41 -10.66
N GLY A 115 -2.69 10.52 -11.27
CA GLY A 115 -2.67 11.84 -10.64
C GLY A 115 -1.59 11.99 -9.56
N LEU A 116 -0.63 11.06 -9.50
CA LEU A 116 0.48 11.09 -8.54
C LEU A 116 1.57 12.08 -8.96
N ALA A 117 1.73 12.29 -10.27
CA ALA A 117 2.70 13.22 -10.82
C ALA A 117 2.06 14.16 -11.83
N SER A 118 2.66 15.34 -11.98
CA SER A 118 2.37 16.28 -13.06
C SER A 118 3.63 17.08 -13.34
N GLY A 119 3.97 17.30 -14.61
CA GLY A 119 5.17 18.08 -14.97
C GLY A 119 6.50 17.52 -14.43
N GLY A 120 6.56 16.23 -14.08
CA GLY A 120 7.75 15.61 -13.49
C GLY A 120 7.90 15.78 -11.97
N THR A 121 6.90 16.35 -11.29
CA THR A 121 6.87 16.53 -9.84
C THR A 121 5.73 15.75 -9.20
N TRP A 122 5.88 15.38 -7.92
CA TRP A 122 4.78 14.82 -7.12
C TRP A 122 3.65 15.84 -6.98
N THR A 123 2.41 15.37 -6.96
CA THR A 123 1.21 16.17 -6.68
C THR A 123 0.82 16.08 -5.21
N ASP A 124 -0.08 16.95 -4.76
CA ASP A 124 -0.65 16.87 -3.41
C ASP A 124 -1.35 15.54 -3.15
N ALA A 125 -1.99 14.96 -4.18
CA ALA A 125 -2.65 13.66 -4.08
C ALA A 125 -1.65 12.53 -3.77
N ALA A 126 -0.41 12.62 -4.26
CA ALA A 126 0.62 11.63 -3.99
C ALA A 126 1.07 11.59 -2.53
N THR A 127 0.87 12.69 -1.77
CA THR A 127 1.37 12.84 -0.40
C THR A 127 1.04 11.64 0.50
N VAL A 128 -0.24 11.20 0.51
CA VAL A 128 -0.66 10.07 1.35
C VAL A 128 -0.04 8.75 0.90
N VAL A 129 0.23 8.58 -0.39
CA VAL A 129 0.91 7.40 -0.95
C VAL A 129 2.41 7.44 -0.61
N LEU A 130 3.03 8.62 -0.68
CA LEU A 130 4.44 8.81 -0.34
C LEU A 130 4.71 8.56 1.14
N TRP A 131 3.85 9.01 2.05
CA TRP A 131 3.97 8.67 3.47
C TRP A 131 4.00 7.15 3.73
N ARG A 132 3.29 6.39 2.90
CA ARG A 132 3.15 4.93 3.01
C ARG A 132 4.25 4.14 2.31
N LYS A 133 4.96 4.71 1.33
CA LYS A 133 6.00 3.98 0.57
C LYS A 133 7.38 4.62 0.55
N ALA A 134 7.48 5.94 0.58
CA ALA A 134 8.73 6.68 0.53
C ALA A 134 8.60 7.98 1.33
N PRO A 135 8.57 7.88 2.68
CA PRO A 135 8.34 9.03 3.55
C PRO A 135 9.41 10.12 3.41
N GLU A 136 10.57 9.82 2.83
CA GLU A 136 11.60 10.83 2.53
C GLU A 136 11.25 11.75 1.35
N GLU A 137 10.26 11.39 0.52
CA GLU A 137 9.80 12.18 -0.63
C GLU A 137 8.80 13.28 -0.24
N ALA A 138 8.17 13.16 0.93
CA ALA A 138 7.12 14.07 1.38
C ALA A 138 7.31 14.45 2.85
N PRO A 139 7.05 15.71 3.25
CA PRO A 139 7.07 16.07 4.66
C PRO A 139 6.06 15.20 5.41
N PRO A 140 6.39 14.69 6.62
CA PRO A 140 5.45 13.84 7.37
C PRO A 140 4.15 14.59 7.67
N PRO A 141 3.06 13.87 8.01
CA PRO A 141 1.85 14.51 8.50
C PRO A 141 2.15 15.44 9.67
N GLY A 142 1.49 16.60 9.74
CA GLY A 142 1.58 17.50 10.88
C GLY A 142 1.10 16.82 12.17
N GLU A 143 1.65 17.26 13.31
CA GLU A 143 1.41 16.62 14.61
C GLU A 143 -0.07 16.56 15.00
N GLU A 144 -0.81 17.65 14.78
CA GLU A 144 -2.26 17.71 15.03
C GLU A 144 -3.03 16.68 14.19
N ALA A 145 -2.74 16.61 12.88
CA ALA A 145 -3.38 15.66 11.98
C ALA A 145 -3.01 14.21 12.34
N PHE A 146 -1.76 13.97 12.74
CA PHE A 146 -1.30 12.66 13.19
C PHE A 146 -2.01 12.22 14.47
N SER A 147 -2.07 13.10 15.48
CA SER A 147 -2.78 12.82 16.74
C SER A 147 -4.24 12.49 16.49
N ALA A 148 -4.92 13.28 15.65
CA ALA A 148 -6.31 13.03 15.28
C ALA A 148 -6.52 11.65 14.62
N GLN A 149 -5.55 11.17 13.84
CA GLN A 149 -5.61 9.84 13.23
C GLN A 149 -5.36 8.71 14.24
N VAL A 150 -4.49 8.92 15.23
CA VAL A 150 -4.29 7.97 16.34
C VAL A 150 -5.56 7.88 17.19
N ASP A 151 -6.12 9.01 17.60
CA ASP A 151 -7.36 9.06 18.39
C ASP A 151 -8.51 8.35 17.67
N ARG A 152 -8.63 8.58 16.36
CA ARG A 152 -9.59 7.88 15.52
C ARG A 152 -9.34 6.38 15.49
N ALA A 153 -8.09 5.95 15.31
CA ALA A 153 -7.73 4.53 15.27
C ALA A 153 -8.09 3.81 16.58
N VAL A 154 -7.98 4.48 17.73
CA VAL A 154 -8.31 3.92 19.04
C VAL A 154 -9.82 3.94 19.32
N THR A 155 -10.48 5.03 18.96
CA THR A 155 -11.92 5.25 19.22
C THR A 155 -12.79 4.37 18.34
N ASP A 156 -12.46 4.28 17.06
CA ASP A 156 -13.30 3.62 16.04
C ASP A 156 -12.88 2.16 15.80
N ILE A 157 -11.98 1.59 16.61
CA ILE A 157 -11.50 0.21 16.41
C ILE A 157 -12.65 -0.80 16.57
N PRO A 158 -12.87 -1.68 15.58
CA PRO A 158 -13.84 -2.76 15.69
C PRO A 158 -13.49 -3.72 16.83
N ASP A 159 -14.50 -4.21 17.55
CA ASP A 159 -14.31 -5.15 18.67
C ASP A 159 -13.54 -6.40 18.28
N THR A 160 -13.75 -6.91 17.06
CA THR A 160 -13.02 -8.06 16.52
C THR A 160 -11.53 -7.79 16.39
N ILE A 161 -11.17 -6.61 15.88
CA ILE A 161 -9.77 -6.17 15.73
C ILE A 161 -9.16 -5.90 17.11
N ARG A 162 -9.89 -5.23 18.00
CA ARG A 162 -9.47 -5.00 19.39
C ARG A 162 -9.15 -6.32 20.10
N ALA A 163 -10.05 -7.29 20.02
CA ALA A 163 -9.86 -8.62 20.61
C ALA A 163 -8.66 -9.36 19.99
N GLN A 164 -8.47 -9.26 18.68
CA GLN A 164 -7.31 -9.83 17.99
C GLN A 164 -5.99 -9.23 18.49
N ILE A 165 -5.90 -7.90 18.63
CA ILE A 165 -4.71 -7.22 19.18
C ILE A 165 -4.43 -7.68 20.62
N HIS A 166 -5.44 -7.74 21.49
CA HIS A 166 -5.25 -8.24 22.86
C HIS A 166 -4.79 -9.70 22.88
N THR A 167 -5.31 -10.55 21.98
CA THR A 167 -4.89 -11.96 21.86
C THR A 167 -3.42 -12.05 21.47
N ILE A 168 -2.98 -11.28 20.46
CA ILE A 168 -1.56 -11.20 20.05
C ILE A 168 -0.67 -10.82 21.24
N TYR A 169 -1.08 -9.83 22.05
CA TYR A 169 -0.33 -9.39 23.22
C TYR A 169 -0.32 -10.41 24.36
N ALA A 170 -1.39 -11.19 24.52
CA ALA A 170 -1.48 -12.23 25.53
C ALA A 170 -0.64 -13.47 25.17
N GLU A 171 -0.63 -13.86 23.90
CA GLU A 171 -0.02 -15.12 23.44
C GLU A 171 1.47 -15.01 23.12
N HIS A 172 1.94 -13.81 22.75
CA HIS A 172 3.35 -13.57 22.43
C HIS A 172 3.96 -12.66 23.48
N THR A 173 5.18 -12.93 23.96
CA THR A 173 5.89 -12.05 24.90
C THR A 173 7.00 -11.23 24.25
N ASP A 174 7.46 -11.65 23.07
CA ASP A 174 8.49 -10.96 22.31
C ASP A 174 7.90 -9.70 21.62
N PRO A 175 8.38 -8.49 21.93
CA PRO A 175 7.90 -7.26 21.30
C PRO A 175 8.02 -7.27 19.78
N PHE A 176 9.06 -7.89 19.22
CA PHE A 176 9.26 -7.96 17.78
C PHE A 176 8.16 -8.77 17.11
N VAL A 177 7.77 -9.89 17.72
CA VAL A 177 6.70 -10.75 17.20
C VAL A 177 5.35 -10.05 17.32
N ARG A 178 5.07 -9.39 18.45
CA ARG A 178 3.83 -8.61 18.63
C ARG A 178 3.71 -7.51 17.60
N ASP A 179 4.74 -6.67 17.48
CA ASP A 179 4.73 -5.54 16.54
C ASP A 179 4.54 -6.03 15.11
N HIS A 180 5.23 -7.11 14.73
CA HIS A 180 5.06 -7.71 13.40
C HIS A 180 3.63 -8.19 13.14
N LEU A 181 3.01 -8.88 14.10
CA LEU A 181 1.65 -9.39 13.94
C LEU A 181 0.61 -8.27 13.92
N VAL A 182 0.78 -7.23 14.75
CA VAL A 182 -0.14 -6.08 14.74
C VAL A 182 0.09 -5.17 13.53
N ASP A 183 1.31 -5.09 12.99
CA ASP A 183 1.57 -4.43 11.72
C ASP A 183 0.67 -5.01 10.61
N TRP A 184 0.53 -6.33 10.51
CA TRP A 184 -0.37 -6.97 9.55
C TRP A 184 -1.83 -6.54 9.71
N VAL A 185 -2.32 -6.47 10.95
CA VAL A 185 -3.68 -6.00 11.25
C VAL A 185 -3.91 -4.58 10.70
N PHE A 186 -2.91 -3.70 10.85
CA PHE A 186 -2.99 -2.34 10.31
C PHE A 186 -2.81 -2.27 8.79
N PHE A 187 -1.91 -3.07 8.20
CA PHE A 187 -1.70 -3.14 6.75
C PHE A 187 -2.97 -3.54 6.01
N GLU A 188 -3.77 -4.43 6.60
CA GLU A 188 -5.00 -4.96 6.00
C GLU A 188 -6.24 -4.14 6.33
N GLY A 189 -6.29 -3.46 7.49
CA GLY A 189 -7.54 -2.91 8.02
C GLY A 189 -7.63 -1.40 8.13
N TRP A 190 -6.51 -0.66 8.13
CA TRP A 190 -6.50 0.76 8.51
C TRP A 190 -5.96 1.68 7.41
N ARG A 191 -6.62 2.82 7.15
CA ARG A 191 -6.15 3.84 6.19
C ARG A 191 -6.23 5.26 6.73
N TRP A 192 -5.25 6.06 6.34
CA TRP A 192 -5.23 7.49 6.67
C TRP A 192 -6.49 8.19 6.14
N GLY A 193 -7.11 9.00 6.99
CA GLY A 193 -8.34 9.73 6.67
C GLY A 193 -9.61 8.95 7.01
N ASP A 194 -9.64 7.65 6.74
CA ASP A 194 -10.83 6.80 6.92
C ASP A 194 -10.84 5.96 8.20
N GLY A 195 -9.67 5.70 8.79
CA GLY A 195 -9.54 4.82 9.96
C GLY A 195 -9.68 3.34 9.58
N TRP A 196 -10.39 2.58 10.41
CA TRP A 196 -10.67 1.16 10.16
C TRP A 196 -11.74 0.99 9.08
N VAL A 197 -11.37 0.38 7.95
CA VAL A 197 -12.30 0.19 6.82
C VAL A 197 -12.97 -1.18 6.96
N THR A 198 -14.22 -1.18 7.39
CA THR A 198 -15.01 -2.41 7.66
C THR A 198 -16.09 -2.68 6.62
N GLY A 199 -16.13 -1.93 5.52
CA GLY A 199 -17.14 -2.08 4.46
C GLY A 199 -16.66 -1.66 3.07
N GLU A 200 -17.51 -1.89 2.07
CA GLU A 200 -17.19 -1.71 0.65
C GLU A 200 -17.18 -0.24 0.18
N SER A 201 -17.72 0.68 0.97
CA SER A 201 -17.93 2.10 0.62
C SER A 201 -16.63 2.87 0.36
N GLY A 202 -15.47 2.36 0.80
CA GLY A 202 -14.15 2.95 0.57
C GLY A 202 -13.36 2.34 -0.59
N GLY A 203 -13.87 1.27 -1.21
CA GLY A 203 -13.10 0.38 -2.09
C GLY A 203 -12.49 -0.81 -1.33
N ARG A 204 -12.15 -1.88 -2.04
CA ARG A 204 -11.51 -3.07 -1.45
C ARG A 204 -10.11 -2.70 -0.97
N LEU A 205 -9.78 -3.01 0.28
CA LEU A 205 -8.41 -2.84 0.78
C LEU A 205 -7.48 -3.91 0.18
N LEU A 206 -6.25 -3.49 -0.11
CA LEU A 206 -5.15 -4.40 -0.44
C LEU A 206 -4.18 -4.44 0.74
N GLY A 207 -3.53 -5.58 1.00
CA GLY A 207 -2.42 -5.61 1.93
C GLY A 207 -1.28 -4.74 1.40
N VAL A 208 -0.99 -3.61 2.07
CA VAL A 208 0.16 -2.77 1.71
C VAL A 208 1.28 -3.04 2.71
N PHE A 209 2.21 -3.90 2.32
CA PHE A 209 3.26 -4.37 3.21
C PHE A 209 4.32 -3.30 3.45
N HIS A 210 4.86 -3.32 4.66
CA HIS A 210 5.89 -2.37 5.11
C HIS A 210 5.43 -0.92 4.89
N ASP A 211 4.21 -0.60 5.33
CA ASP A 211 3.63 0.75 5.29
C ASP A 211 4.10 1.55 6.52
N PRO A 212 5.07 2.49 6.39
CA PRO A 212 5.62 3.21 7.53
C PRO A 212 4.59 4.14 8.19
N LEU A 213 3.58 4.60 7.45
CA LEU A 213 2.53 5.44 8.02
C LEU A 213 1.63 4.61 8.94
N ALA A 214 1.20 3.44 8.46
CA ALA A 214 0.42 2.50 9.25
C ALA A 214 1.20 2.03 10.50
N GLN A 215 2.48 1.72 10.37
CA GLN A 215 3.35 1.35 11.50
C GLN A 215 3.45 2.45 12.55
N ARG A 216 3.59 3.71 12.14
CA ARG A 216 3.67 4.85 13.07
C ARG A 216 2.36 5.03 13.84
N VAL A 217 1.22 4.97 13.15
CA VAL A 217 -0.10 5.08 13.82
C VAL A 217 -0.32 3.89 14.74
N ARG A 218 0.00 2.67 14.29
CA ARG A 218 -0.08 1.44 15.08
C ARG A 218 0.72 1.55 16.37
N ALA A 219 1.97 2.02 16.32
CA ALA A 219 2.80 2.19 17.51
C ALA A 219 2.09 3.04 18.58
N SER A 220 1.63 4.22 18.18
CA SER A 220 0.94 5.15 19.10
C SER A 220 -0.42 4.64 19.56
N ALA A 221 -1.20 4.02 18.67
CA ALA A 221 -2.54 3.52 19.00
C ALA A 221 -2.47 2.32 19.97
N VAL A 222 -1.54 1.39 19.75
CA VAL A 222 -1.42 0.19 20.59
C VAL A 222 -0.94 0.53 22.00
N ASP A 223 -0.04 1.51 22.15
CA ASP A 223 0.36 2.01 23.47
C ASP A 223 -0.85 2.48 24.28
N LEU A 224 -1.82 3.13 23.64
CA LEU A 224 -3.07 3.57 24.27
C LEU A 224 -4.04 2.41 24.54
N LEU A 225 -4.16 1.45 23.62
CA LEU A 225 -5.07 0.30 23.73
C LEU A 225 -4.68 -0.71 24.81
N ILE A 226 -3.37 -0.86 25.07
CA ILE A 226 -2.85 -1.84 26.03
C ILE A 226 -2.60 -1.20 27.41
N ALA A 227 -2.42 0.12 27.48
CA ALA A 227 -2.30 0.82 28.76
C ALA A 227 -3.64 0.99 29.50
N SER A 228 -4.77 0.88 28.79
CA SER A 228 -6.14 0.94 29.33
C SER A 228 -6.64 -0.41 29.87
#